data_AF-V5LTP2-F1
#
_entry.id   AF-V5LTP2-F1
#
_cell.length_a   1.000
_cell.length_b   1.000
_cell.length_c   1.000
_cell.angle_alpha   90.00
_cell.angle_beta   90.00
_cell.angle_gamma   90.00
#
_symmetry.space_group_name_H-M   'P 1'
#
loop_
_entity.id
_entity.type
_entity.pdbx_description
1 polymer ?
#
loop_
_entity_poly.entity_id
_entity_poly.type
_entity_poly.pdbx_seq_one_letter_code
_entity_poly.pdbx_strand_id
1 'polypeptide(L)'
;VHIANGMYGLMYVQPAEGDLPKVDREYYVMQSEFYHDAAGGGRERTGERSGGILVPECAARRSPISSCSTDTRTRLKTDKPLKARVGGSVRIFFGNAGPNLTSSFHVIGSAFKHVYRDGDVLSPPGQRVQTVSVPSGGSTIVDMDMFAPGTYHPGRPC
;
A
#
# COMPACT_ATOMS: atom_id res chain seq x y z
N VAL A 1 18.74 -7.77 -3.08
CA VAL A 1 18.47 -6.32 -3.23
C VAL A 1 17.65 -6.08 -4.51
N HIS A 2 16.44 -6.65 -4.61
CA HIS A 2 15.59 -6.57 -5.82
C HIS A 2 14.20 -5.97 -5.53
N ILE A 3 13.55 -6.43 -4.46
CA ILE A 3 12.22 -5.95 -4.04
C ILE A 3 12.24 -4.45 -3.77
N ALA A 4 13.18 -3.95 -2.99
CA ALA A 4 13.25 -2.51 -2.69
C ALA A 4 13.61 -1.62 -3.90
N ASN A 5 14.01 -2.20 -5.04
CA ASN A 5 14.19 -1.50 -6.32
C ASN A 5 12.93 -1.50 -7.19
N GLY A 6 11.78 -1.96 -6.68
CA GLY A 6 10.51 -1.95 -7.41
C GLY A 6 10.14 -3.28 -8.07
N MET A 7 10.92 -4.34 -7.89
CA MET A 7 10.62 -5.66 -8.48
C MET A 7 9.61 -6.43 -7.63
N TYR A 8 8.38 -5.95 -7.57
CA TYR A 8 7.26 -6.59 -6.89
C TYR A 8 5.94 -6.35 -7.63
N GLY A 9 4.97 -7.23 -7.40
CA GLY A 9 3.65 -7.16 -8.00
C GLY A 9 2.60 -7.87 -7.12
N LEU A 10 1.34 -7.91 -7.56
CA LEU A 10 0.35 -8.87 -7.04
C LEU A 10 -0.21 -9.67 -8.19
N MET A 11 -0.62 -10.89 -7.85
CA MET A 11 -1.43 -11.74 -8.70
C MET A 11 -2.66 -12.13 -7.90
N TYR A 12 -3.84 -11.92 -8.49
CA TYR A 12 -5.09 -12.45 -7.97
C TYR A 12 -5.40 -13.75 -8.72
N VAL A 13 -5.65 -14.81 -7.95
CA VAL A 13 -6.07 -16.11 -8.50
C VAL A 13 -7.52 -16.30 -8.09
N GLN A 14 -8.41 -16.24 -9.07
CA GLN A 14 -9.84 -16.41 -8.86
C GLN A 14 -10.17 -17.85 -8.46
N PRO A 15 -10.97 -18.10 -7.40
CA PRO A 15 -11.44 -19.43 -7.07
C PRO A 15 -12.32 -20.04 -8.18
N ALA A 16 -12.26 -21.35 -8.33
CA ALA A 16 -13.03 -22.06 -9.35
C ALA A 16 -14.55 -22.05 -9.09
N GLU A 17 -14.95 -22.09 -7.82
CA GLU A 17 -16.36 -22.21 -7.41
C GLU A 17 -17.13 -20.87 -7.41
N GLY A 18 -16.44 -19.76 -7.65
CA GLY A 18 -17.06 -18.43 -7.70
C GLY A 18 -16.04 -17.31 -7.55
N ASP A 19 -16.31 -16.19 -8.21
CA ASP A 19 -15.52 -14.96 -8.05
C ASP A 19 -15.97 -14.17 -6.82
N LEU A 20 -15.15 -13.18 -6.45
CA LEU A 20 -15.53 -12.16 -5.49
C LEU A 20 -16.78 -11.38 -5.95
N PRO A 21 -17.58 -10.84 -5.02
CA PRO A 21 -18.76 -10.03 -5.36
C PRO A 21 -18.39 -8.87 -6.30
N LYS A 22 -19.27 -8.55 -7.25
CA LYS A 22 -19.05 -7.42 -8.18
C LYS A 22 -18.99 -6.10 -7.42
N VAL A 23 -18.10 -5.22 -7.90
CA VAL A 23 -17.98 -3.83 -7.47
C VAL A 23 -17.93 -2.89 -8.68
N ASP A 24 -18.16 -1.60 -8.48
CA ASP A 24 -18.17 -0.62 -9.58
C ASP A 24 -16.76 -0.22 -10.04
N ARG A 25 -15.78 -0.30 -9.13
CA ARG A 25 -14.37 0.05 -9.41
C ARG A 25 -13.42 -0.86 -8.66
N GLU A 26 -12.35 -1.25 -9.33
CA GLU A 26 -11.26 -2.01 -8.74
C GLU A 26 -9.95 -1.23 -8.85
N TYR A 27 -9.13 -1.28 -7.81
CA TYR A 27 -7.83 -0.63 -7.76
C TYR A 27 -6.74 -1.57 -7.30
N TYR A 28 -5.57 -1.37 -7.88
CA TYR A 28 -4.33 -2.05 -7.54
C TYR A 28 -3.43 -1.07 -6.79
N VAL A 29 -3.05 -1.39 -5.55
CA VAL A 29 -2.23 -0.54 -4.69
C VAL A 29 -1.14 -1.36 -4.02
N MET A 30 0.11 -0.90 -4.14
CA MET A 30 1.26 -1.49 -3.46
C MET A 30 1.93 -0.47 -2.54
N GLN A 31 2.23 -0.89 -1.32
CA GLN A 31 3.15 -0.21 -0.42
C GLN A 31 4.54 -0.84 -0.53
N SER A 32 5.56 -0.01 -0.52
CA SER A 32 6.96 -0.42 -0.43
C SER A 32 7.75 0.59 0.38
N GLU A 33 8.89 0.14 0.89
CA GLU A 33 9.84 0.96 1.61
C GLU A 33 11.10 1.17 0.75
N PHE A 34 11.61 2.39 0.77
CA PHE A 34 12.90 2.74 0.21
C PHE A 34 13.84 3.19 1.31
N TYR A 35 15.07 2.67 1.31
CA TYR A 35 16.11 2.98 2.28
C TYR A 35 17.21 3.78 1.62
N HIS A 36 17.54 4.96 2.16
CA HIS A 36 18.57 5.85 1.62
C HIS A 36 19.50 6.37 2.72
N ASP A 37 20.74 6.71 2.36
CA ASP A 37 21.69 7.41 3.24
C ASP A 37 21.23 8.86 3.50
N ALA A 38 21.29 9.29 4.76
CA ALA A 38 20.91 10.64 5.20
C ALA A 38 22.00 11.70 4.90
N ALA A 39 23.17 11.30 4.40
CA ALA A 39 24.26 12.21 4.01
C ALA A 39 23.99 13.00 2.71
N GLY A 40 22.77 12.94 2.16
CA GLY A 40 22.33 13.70 0.97
C GLY A 40 21.78 15.10 1.27
N GLY A 41 22.10 15.71 2.42
CA GLY A 41 21.76 17.10 2.76
C GLY A 41 22.56 18.16 2.00
N GLY A 42 23.40 17.76 1.04
CA GLY A 42 24.11 18.65 0.12
C GLY A 42 23.26 18.94 -1.11
N ARG A 43 22.89 20.21 -1.30
CA ARG A 43 22.27 20.73 -2.52
C ARG A 43 23.25 20.57 -3.71
N GLU A 44 23.14 19.49 -4.48
CA GLU A 44 23.83 19.34 -5.77
C GLU A 44 22.86 19.22 -6.95
N ARG A 45 22.53 20.40 -7.48
CA ARG A 45 22.70 20.82 -8.88
C ARG A 45 22.83 19.73 -9.96
N THR A 46 21.77 18.95 -10.20
CA THR A 46 21.31 18.49 -11.53
C THR A 46 19.93 17.86 -11.33
N GLY A 47 19.00 18.05 -12.26
CA GLY A 47 17.59 17.61 -12.14
C GLY A 47 17.36 16.09 -12.12
N GLU A 48 18.38 15.30 -11.84
CA GLU A 48 18.34 13.85 -11.72
C GLU A 48 18.56 13.47 -10.26
N ARG A 49 17.46 13.30 -9.52
CA ARG A 49 17.52 12.54 -8.28
C ARG A 49 17.76 11.09 -8.67
N SER A 50 19.03 10.68 -8.66
CA SER A 50 19.47 9.30 -8.82
C SER A 50 18.53 8.40 -8.03
N GLY A 51 17.85 7.47 -8.71
CA GLY A 51 16.95 6.50 -8.11
C GLY A 51 17.60 5.94 -6.87
N GLY A 52 16.98 6.19 -5.72
CA GLY A 52 17.73 6.25 -4.48
C GLY A 52 18.46 4.95 -4.21
N ILE A 53 19.77 5.07 -4.09
CA ILE A 53 20.68 3.95 -3.85
C ILE A 53 20.24 3.32 -2.54
N LEU A 54 19.82 2.05 -2.62
CA LEU A 54 19.54 1.24 -1.45
C LEU A 54 20.85 0.97 -0.75
N VAL A 55 20.90 1.32 0.53
CA VAL A 55 22.03 1.03 1.40
C VAL A 55 21.69 -0.29 2.12
N PRO A 56 22.32 -1.42 1.77
CA PRO A 56 21.94 -2.74 2.31
C PRO A 56 22.00 -2.82 3.84
N GLU A 57 22.89 -2.04 4.44
CA GLU A 57 23.06 -1.94 5.89
C GLU A 57 21.84 -1.27 6.57
N CYS A 58 21.26 -0.23 5.94
CA CYS A 58 20.03 0.41 6.41
C CYS A 58 18.84 -0.57 6.32
N ALA A 59 18.74 -1.37 5.26
CA ALA A 59 17.67 -2.35 5.09
C ALA A 59 17.75 -3.52 6.10
N ALA A 60 18.95 -3.88 6.57
CA ALA A 60 19.15 -5.00 7.49
C ALA A 60 18.76 -4.69 8.95
N ARG A 61 18.87 -3.42 9.38
CA ARG A 61 18.80 -3.05 10.80
C ARG A 61 17.44 -2.54 11.30
N ARG A 62 16.45 -2.36 10.42
CA ARG A 62 15.04 -2.00 10.75
C ARG A 62 14.82 -0.71 11.58
N SER A 63 15.86 0.07 11.88
CA SER A 63 15.77 1.30 12.70
C SER A 63 16.44 2.50 12.03
N PRO A 64 15.90 3.73 12.20
CA PRO A 64 16.55 4.95 11.76
C PRO A 64 17.76 5.22 12.66
N ILE A 65 18.95 4.85 12.22
CA ILE A 65 20.17 5.55 12.63
C ILE A 65 20.10 6.95 12.00
N SER A 66 20.73 7.96 12.61
CA SER A 66 20.78 9.34 12.08
C SER A 66 21.26 9.43 10.62
N SER A 67 21.86 8.37 10.07
CA SER A 67 22.31 8.21 8.69
C SER A 67 21.36 7.44 7.77
N CYS A 68 20.21 6.90 8.21
CA CYS A 68 19.30 6.11 7.37
C CYS A 68 17.87 6.64 7.47
N SER A 69 17.24 7.00 6.34
CA SER A 69 15.82 7.38 6.28
C SER A 69 15.00 6.35 5.50
N THR A 70 13.84 5.95 6.05
CA THR A 70 12.84 5.11 5.36
C THR A 70 11.77 6.01 4.75
N ASP A 71 11.63 5.97 3.43
CA ASP A 71 10.54 6.67 2.72
C ASP A 71 9.48 5.66 2.28
N THR A 72 8.24 5.87 2.72
CA THR A 72 7.05 5.16 2.21
C THR A 72 6.32 6.09 1.25
N ARG A 73 6.61 5.92 -0.05
CA ARG A 73 5.97 6.77 -1.08
C ARG A 73 4.66 6.19 -1.56
N THR A 74 3.57 6.87 -1.25
CA THR A 74 2.28 6.65 -1.90
C THR A 74 2.15 7.63 -3.09
N ARG A 75 2.40 7.17 -4.33
CA ARG A 75 2.26 8.02 -5.55
C ARG A 75 0.83 8.47 -5.85
N LEU A 76 -0.16 7.96 -5.11
CA LEU A 76 -1.59 8.23 -5.34
C LEU A 76 -2.05 9.65 -4.98
N LYS A 77 -1.19 10.49 -4.37
CA LYS A 77 -1.62 11.83 -3.87
C LYS A 77 -1.53 12.97 -4.88
N THR A 78 -0.66 12.90 -5.89
CA THR A 78 -0.31 14.10 -6.68
C THR A 78 -0.59 13.97 -8.17
N ASP A 79 -0.20 12.85 -8.80
CA ASP A 79 -0.23 12.77 -10.27
C ASP A 79 -1.46 12.03 -10.83
N LYS A 80 -1.96 11.01 -10.11
CA LYS A 80 -3.06 10.13 -10.55
C LYS A 80 -3.91 9.66 -9.36
N PRO A 81 -4.81 10.50 -8.83
CA PRO A 81 -5.69 10.11 -7.75
C PRO A 81 -6.69 9.04 -8.20
N LEU A 82 -7.08 8.14 -7.28
CA LEU A 82 -8.16 7.19 -7.51
C LEU A 82 -9.50 7.94 -7.51
N LYS A 83 -10.40 7.59 -8.44
CA LYS A 83 -11.68 8.30 -8.65
C LYS A 83 -12.86 7.35 -8.55
N ALA A 84 -13.69 7.51 -7.53
CA ALA A 84 -14.95 6.78 -7.40
C ALA A 84 -16.15 7.72 -7.48
N ARG A 85 -17.36 7.16 -7.62
CA ARG A 85 -18.62 7.91 -7.59
C ARG A 85 -19.33 7.66 -6.26
N VAL A 86 -20.02 8.67 -5.76
CA VAL A 86 -20.92 8.54 -4.60
C VAL A 86 -22.01 7.52 -4.94
N GLY A 87 -22.34 6.67 -3.97
CA GLY A 87 -23.25 5.51 -4.12
C GLY A 87 -22.59 4.28 -4.74
N GLY A 88 -21.36 4.38 -5.25
CA GLY A 88 -20.64 3.26 -5.84
C GLY A 88 -19.84 2.45 -4.82
N SER A 89 -19.44 1.26 -5.23
CA SER A 89 -18.61 0.31 -4.51
C SER A 89 -17.19 0.23 -5.09
N VAL A 90 -16.20 0.12 -4.23
CA VAL A 90 -14.78 0.11 -4.59
C VAL A 90 -14.11 -1.11 -3.94
N ARG A 91 -13.37 -1.88 -4.74
CA ARG A 91 -12.42 -2.89 -4.26
C ARG A 91 -10.99 -2.39 -4.41
N ILE A 92 -10.16 -2.63 -3.40
CA ILE A 92 -8.72 -2.39 -3.46
C ILE A 92 -8.00 -3.71 -3.21
N PHE A 93 -7.21 -4.14 -4.20
CA PHE A 93 -6.18 -5.16 -4.04
C PHE A 93 -4.94 -4.46 -3.48
N PHE A 94 -4.74 -4.58 -2.17
CA PHE A 94 -3.65 -3.93 -1.47
C PHE A 94 -2.55 -4.94 -1.14
N GLY A 95 -1.32 -4.64 -1.53
CA GLY A 95 -0.16 -5.43 -1.17
C GLY A 95 0.88 -4.62 -0.44
N ASN A 96 1.61 -5.29 0.43
CA ASN A 96 2.77 -4.72 1.10
C ASN A 96 4.01 -5.47 0.64
N ALA A 97 4.77 -4.86 -0.27
CA ALA A 97 6.04 -5.42 -0.71
C ALA A 97 7.10 -5.43 0.40
N GLY A 98 6.94 -4.57 1.42
CA GLY A 98 7.93 -4.36 2.48
C GLY A 98 9.21 -3.68 1.97
N PRO A 99 10.41 -4.16 2.36
CA PRO A 99 10.70 -5.54 2.77
C PRO A 99 10.56 -5.84 4.27
N ASN A 100 10.40 -4.86 5.15
CA ASN A 100 10.52 -5.10 6.60
C ASN A 100 9.30 -4.75 7.44
N LEU A 101 8.58 -3.69 7.07
CA LEU A 101 7.51 -3.13 7.87
C LEU A 101 6.17 -3.76 7.55
N THR A 102 5.36 -3.92 8.59
CA THR A 102 3.94 -4.25 8.48
C THR A 102 3.15 -2.97 8.24
N SER A 103 2.25 -2.98 7.26
CA SER A 103 1.35 -1.86 7.00
C SER A 103 0.12 -1.94 7.90
N SER A 104 -0.26 -0.81 8.52
CA SER A 104 -1.57 -0.63 9.14
C SER A 104 -2.48 0.04 8.12
N PHE A 105 -3.01 -0.73 7.17
CA PHE A 105 -3.76 -0.17 6.05
C PHE A 105 -5.12 0.36 6.51
N HIS A 106 -5.35 1.64 6.21
CA HIS A 106 -6.52 2.40 6.61
C HIS A 106 -6.89 3.40 5.52
N VAL A 107 -8.18 3.68 5.35
CA VAL A 107 -8.67 4.76 4.48
C VAL A 107 -9.44 5.76 5.34
N ILE A 108 -8.86 6.94 5.52
CA ILE A 108 -9.40 8.02 6.35
C ILE A 108 -10.77 8.45 5.80
N GLY A 109 -11.75 8.52 6.69
CA GLY A 109 -13.14 8.89 6.36
C GLY A 109 -14.03 7.72 5.93
N SER A 110 -13.50 6.49 5.91
CA SER A 110 -14.25 5.29 5.54
C SER A 110 -13.97 4.12 6.48
N ALA A 111 -14.84 3.11 6.44
CA ALA A 111 -14.61 1.79 7.04
C ALA A 111 -14.76 0.73 5.95
N PHE A 112 -14.00 -0.36 6.04
CA PHE A 112 -14.06 -1.45 5.09
C PHE A 112 -15.33 -2.27 5.31
N LYS A 113 -16.13 -2.41 4.25
CA LYS A 113 -17.32 -3.26 4.23
C LYS A 113 -16.91 -4.72 4.39
N HIS A 114 -15.98 -5.17 3.55
CA HIS A 114 -15.37 -6.50 3.61
C HIS A 114 -13.85 -6.38 3.64
N VAL A 115 -13.20 -7.24 4.42
CA VAL A 115 -11.75 -7.39 4.48
C VAL A 115 -11.39 -8.87 4.34
N TYR A 116 -10.77 -9.21 3.24
CA TYR A 116 -10.16 -10.50 2.96
C TYR A 116 -8.74 -10.47 3.52
N ARG A 117 -8.59 -10.91 4.78
CA ARG A 117 -7.32 -10.87 5.51
C ARG A 117 -6.34 -11.84 4.87
N ASP A 118 -5.07 -11.43 4.83
CA ASP A 118 -3.95 -12.25 4.33
C ASP A 118 -4.13 -12.79 2.89
N GLY A 119 -5.06 -12.21 2.11
CA GLY A 119 -5.42 -12.66 0.77
C GLY A 119 -6.37 -13.87 0.74
N ASP A 120 -6.90 -14.30 1.87
CA ASP A 120 -7.88 -15.39 1.95
C ASP A 120 -9.24 -14.93 1.39
N VAL A 121 -9.58 -15.47 0.23
CA VAL A 121 -10.84 -15.23 -0.49
C VAL A 121 -11.84 -16.39 -0.36
N LEU A 122 -11.47 -17.46 0.35
CA LEU A 122 -12.33 -18.63 0.56
C LEU A 122 -13.10 -18.50 1.87
N SER A 123 -12.45 -18.01 2.93
CA SER A 123 -13.12 -17.77 4.21
C SER A 123 -14.05 -16.54 4.16
N PRO A 124 -15.11 -16.51 4.99
CA PRO A 124 -15.93 -15.31 5.13
C PRO A 124 -15.09 -14.08 5.49
N PRO A 125 -15.24 -12.95 4.78
CA PRO A 125 -14.42 -11.77 5.03
C PRO A 125 -14.78 -11.11 6.36
N GLY A 126 -13.82 -10.41 6.95
CA GLY A 126 -14.08 -9.51 8.07
C GLY A 126 -15.04 -8.41 7.65
N GLN A 127 -16.00 -8.06 8.52
CA GLN A 127 -17.03 -7.06 8.22
C GLN A 127 -16.82 -5.79 9.04
N ARG A 128 -17.03 -4.63 8.41
CA ARG A 128 -17.05 -3.30 9.08
C ARG A 128 -15.74 -3.00 9.84
N VAL A 129 -14.60 -3.30 9.23
CA VAL A 129 -13.27 -3.14 9.82
C VAL A 129 -12.67 -1.78 9.47
N GLN A 130 -12.12 -1.06 10.44
CA GLN A 130 -11.52 0.26 10.20
C GLN A 130 -10.10 0.18 9.61
N THR A 131 -9.28 -0.73 10.14
CA THR A 131 -7.85 -0.85 9.82
C THR A 131 -7.48 -2.32 9.76
N VAL A 132 -6.63 -2.70 8.81
CA VAL A 132 -6.13 -4.07 8.66
C VAL A 132 -4.60 -4.08 8.66
N SER A 133 -4.02 -5.01 9.41
CA SER A 133 -2.58 -5.26 9.41
C SER A 133 -2.21 -6.08 8.17
N VAL A 134 -1.20 -5.65 7.42
CA VAL A 134 -0.72 -6.33 6.21
C VAL A 134 0.80 -6.51 6.33
N PRO A 135 1.28 -7.73 6.59
CA PRO A 135 2.70 -7.98 6.79
C PRO A 135 3.50 -7.75 5.50
N SER A 136 4.81 -7.56 5.64
CA SER A 136 5.73 -7.54 4.49
C SER A 136 5.61 -8.83 3.67
N GLY A 137 5.55 -8.70 2.35
CA GLY A 137 5.28 -9.80 1.42
C GLY A 137 3.81 -10.27 1.41
N GLY A 138 2.95 -9.66 2.23
CA GLY A 138 1.54 -9.99 2.35
C GLY A 138 0.64 -9.12 1.48
N SER A 139 -0.63 -9.51 1.44
CA SER A 139 -1.67 -8.76 0.75
C SER A 139 -3.00 -8.86 1.49
N THR A 140 -3.93 -7.97 1.15
CA THR A 140 -5.32 -8.01 1.58
C THR A 140 -6.18 -7.44 0.46
N ILE A 141 -7.46 -7.82 0.45
CA ILE A 141 -8.46 -7.22 -0.42
C ILE A 141 -9.48 -6.54 0.49
N VAL A 142 -9.81 -5.28 0.18
CA VAL A 142 -10.84 -4.55 0.91
C VAL A 142 -11.91 -4.03 -0.03
N ASP A 143 -13.16 -4.13 0.40
CA ASP A 143 -14.31 -3.53 -0.27
C ASP A 143 -14.82 -2.34 0.55
N MET A 144 -15.24 -1.28 -0.13
CA MET A 144 -15.77 -0.06 0.48
C MET A 144 -16.95 0.47 -0.32
N ASP A 145 -17.91 1.06 0.39
CA ASP A 145 -19.02 1.79 -0.21
C ASP A 145 -18.76 3.30 -0.09
N MET A 146 -18.97 4.06 -1.17
CA MET A 146 -18.70 5.50 -1.23
C MET A 146 -19.94 6.30 -0.86
N PHE A 147 -20.11 6.64 0.42
CA PHE A 147 -21.36 7.25 0.91
C PHE A 147 -21.46 8.77 0.71
N ALA A 148 -20.34 9.47 0.69
CA ALA A 148 -20.30 10.93 0.64
C ALA A 148 -19.27 11.44 -0.38
N PRO A 149 -19.51 12.61 -1.00
CA PRO A 149 -18.47 13.24 -1.82
C PRO A 149 -17.33 13.72 -0.93
N GLY A 150 -16.08 13.52 -1.37
CA GLY A 150 -14.91 13.97 -0.62
C GLY A 150 -13.61 13.36 -1.12
N THR A 151 -12.51 13.81 -0.52
CA THR A 151 -11.20 13.19 -0.73
C THR A 151 -10.92 12.22 0.41
N TYR A 152 -10.76 10.95 0.07
CA TYR A 152 -10.41 9.88 0.99
C TYR A 152 -8.90 9.63 0.90
N HIS A 153 -8.22 9.53 2.04
CA HIS A 153 -6.77 9.37 2.07
C HIS A 153 -6.38 8.00 2.63
N PRO A 154 -5.45 7.26 2.00
CA PRO A 154 -4.81 6.16 2.69
C PRO A 154 -4.05 6.73 3.89
N GLY A 155 -4.22 6.09 5.05
CA GLY A 155 -3.52 6.44 6.29
C GLY A 155 -2.00 6.42 6.06
N ARG A 156 -1.28 7.31 6.74
CA ARG A 156 0.18 7.21 6.76
C ARG A 156 0.56 6.03 7.66
N PRO A 157 1.53 5.18 7.26
CA PRO A 157 2.13 4.23 8.19
C PRO A 157 2.67 5.03 9.39
N CYS A 158 2.32 4.61 10.60
CA CYS A 158 2.91 5.13 11.83
C CYS A 158 4.34 4.62 11.98
#